data_AF-A0A328AYA1-F1
#
_entry.id   AF-A0A328AYA1-F1
#
_cell.length_a   1.000
_cell.length_b   1.000
_cell.length_c   1.000
_cell.angle_alpha   90.00
_cell.angle_beta   90.00
_cell.angle_gamma   90.00
#
_symmetry.space_group_name_H-M   'P 1'
#
loop_
_entity.id
_entity.type
_entity.pdbx_description
1 polymer ?
#
loop_
_entity_poly.entity_id
_entity_poly.type
_entity_poly.pdbx_seq_one_letter_code
_entity_poly.pdbx_strand_id
1 'polypeptide(L)'
;MSQFNRRGWIKGAGAGLAGLWLAACDKLNENPAALGVLRGAEGLTRRAQRLVTDRKALAREFPPAAISADFKPNGSVDPDDPAYRAHLANGFADWRLVIDGLVERPLALSLAELRAQPSRTQITRHDCVEGWSSIGKWTGARLGPLLDQAGLKPNARYIVFHCADSLEQTLDGSGQYYESIDLIDAYHPQSILAYAMNDRPLPVAHGAPVRLRVERQLGYKHAKYVMRLEAVEDFAHIGRGKGGFWEDRGYEWYAGI
;
A
#
# COMPACT_ATOMS: atom_id res chain seq x y z
N MET A 1 -31.38 -3.97 57.89
CA MET A 1 -30.63 -4.70 56.84
C MET A 1 -30.62 -3.83 55.59
N SER A 2 -29.45 -3.29 55.24
CA SER A 2 -29.28 -2.29 54.16
C SER A 2 -29.47 -2.93 52.79
N GLN A 3 -30.40 -2.39 51.98
CA GLN A 3 -30.59 -2.80 50.59
C GLN A 3 -29.44 -2.23 49.74
N PHE A 4 -28.50 -3.08 49.34
CA PHE A 4 -27.48 -2.72 48.35
C PHE A 4 -28.15 -2.41 47.00
N ASN A 5 -28.11 -1.14 46.59
CA ASN A 5 -28.65 -0.66 45.32
C ASN A 5 -27.78 -1.14 44.15
N ARG A 6 -28.08 -2.35 43.65
CA ARG A 6 -27.38 -3.02 42.53
C ARG A 6 -27.28 -2.16 41.27
N ARG A 7 -28.21 -1.24 41.02
CA ARG A 7 -28.19 -0.36 39.83
C ARG A 7 -27.17 0.77 39.93
N GLY A 8 -26.83 1.23 41.14
CA GLY A 8 -25.78 2.23 41.35
C GLY A 8 -24.38 1.65 41.16
N TRP A 9 -24.17 0.41 41.60
CA TRP A 9 -22.89 -0.31 41.45
C TRP A 9 -22.53 -0.60 39.99
N ILE A 10 -23.50 -1.03 39.17
CA ILE A 10 -23.26 -1.30 37.74
C ILE A 10 -22.90 -0.02 36.97
N LYS A 11 -23.55 1.11 37.28
CA LYS A 11 -23.22 2.41 36.66
C LYS A 11 -21.86 2.96 37.10
N GLY A 12 -21.49 2.81 38.38
CA GLY A 12 -20.18 3.21 38.88
C GLY A 12 -19.02 2.34 38.39
N ALA A 13 -19.21 1.02 38.34
CA ALA A 13 -18.21 0.07 37.84
C ALA A 13 -17.97 0.19 36.33
N GLY A 14 -19.03 0.45 35.55
CA GLY A 14 -18.92 0.65 34.10
C GLY A 14 -18.13 1.92 33.73
N ALA A 15 -18.35 3.03 34.45
CA ALA A 15 -17.61 4.27 34.24
C ALA A 15 -16.14 4.16 34.68
N GLY A 16 -15.87 3.47 35.80
CA GLY A 16 -14.50 3.26 36.29
C GLY A 16 -13.68 2.35 35.37
N LEU A 17 -14.27 1.27 34.85
CA LEU A 17 -13.61 0.41 33.87
C LEU A 17 -13.37 1.17 32.56
N ALA A 18 -14.38 1.80 31.95
CA ALA A 18 -14.18 2.53 30.69
C ALA A 18 -13.10 3.63 30.79
N GLY A 19 -13.04 4.37 31.89
CA GLY A 19 -12.01 5.38 32.13
C GLY A 19 -10.60 4.80 32.33
N LEU A 20 -10.47 3.65 33.00
CA LEU A 20 -9.19 2.95 33.17
C LEU A 20 -8.68 2.36 31.85
N TRP A 21 -9.57 1.86 30.99
CA TRP A 21 -9.21 1.33 29.68
C TRP A 21 -8.77 2.44 28.71
N LEU A 22 -9.46 3.58 28.68
CA LEU A 22 -9.07 4.73 27.84
C LEU A 22 -7.73 5.33 28.30
N ALA A 23 -7.56 5.55 29.62
CA ALA A 23 -6.30 6.05 30.16
C ALA A 23 -5.15 5.03 29.96
N ALA A 24 -5.43 3.73 29.97
CA ALA A 24 -4.44 2.70 29.67
C ALA A 24 -4.08 2.66 28.18
N CYS A 25 -5.03 2.86 27.26
CA CYS A 25 -4.76 2.97 25.83
C CYS A 25 -3.91 4.20 25.51
N ASP A 26 -4.21 5.36 26.10
CA ASP A 26 -3.38 6.57 25.94
C ASP A 26 -1.96 6.35 26.47
N LYS A 27 -1.82 5.73 27.66
CA LYS A 27 -0.50 5.42 28.24
C LYS A 27 0.30 4.38 27.44
N LEU A 28 -0.38 3.46 26.75
CA LEU A 28 0.25 2.48 25.85
C LEU A 28 0.74 3.16 24.57
N ASN A 29 -0.02 4.13 24.06
CA ASN A 29 0.33 4.90 22.86
C ASN A 29 1.48 5.89 23.13
N GLU A 30 1.62 6.37 24.37
CA GLU A 30 2.72 7.22 24.82
C GLU A 30 3.98 6.45 25.27
N ASN A 31 3.92 5.13 25.41
CA ASN A 31 5.06 4.30 25.86
C ASN A 31 5.80 3.65 24.67
N PRO A 32 7.04 4.09 24.36
CA PRO A 32 7.81 3.55 23.24
C PRO A 32 8.10 2.05 23.36
N ALA A 33 8.22 1.52 24.58
CA ALA A 33 8.46 0.10 24.81
C ALA A 33 7.21 -0.75 24.51
N ALA A 34 6.01 -0.25 24.86
CA ALA A 34 4.75 -0.92 24.55
C ALA A 34 4.49 -0.94 23.03
N LEU A 35 4.72 0.18 22.35
CA LEU A 35 4.69 0.24 20.89
C LEU A 35 5.74 -0.69 20.24
N GLY A 36 6.92 -0.82 20.84
CA GLY A 36 7.95 -1.78 20.41
C GLY A 36 7.49 -3.23 20.49
N VAL A 37 6.77 -3.62 21.56
CA VAL A 37 6.19 -4.96 21.71
C VAL A 37 5.07 -5.21 20.68
N LEU A 38 4.21 -4.22 20.43
CA LEU A 38 3.16 -4.30 19.40
C LEU A 38 3.73 -4.40 17.98
N ARG A 39 4.80 -3.65 17.65
CA ARG A 39 5.55 -3.82 16.39
C ARG A 39 6.23 -5.19 16.31
N GLY A 40 6.69 -5.73 17.43
CA GLY A 40 7.16 -7.12 17.52
C GLY A 40 6.07 -8.13 17.18
N ALA A 41 4.82 -7.86 17.58
CA ALA A 41 3.66 -8.67 17.23
C ALA A 41 3.35 -8.64 15.72
N GLU A 42 3.52 -7.51 15.04
CA GLU A 42 3.42 -7.41 13.57
C GLU A 42 4.40 -8.39 12.89
N GLY A 43 5.65 -8.43 13.36
CA GLY A 43 6.65 -9.36 12.85
C GLY A 43 6.28 -10.83 13.05
N LEU A 44 5.61 -11.18 14.15
CA LEU A 44 5.08 -12.51 14.43
C LEU A 44 3.86 -12.84 13.56
N THR A 45 2.90 -11.92 13.43
CA THR A 45 1.73 -12.05 12.55
C THR A 45 2.14 -12.27 11.10
N ARG A 46 3.08 -11.47 10.58
CA ARG A 46 3.65 -11.64 9.25
C ARG A 46 4.31 -13.01 9.06
N ARG A 47 5.11 -13.45 10.04
CA ARG A 47 5.75 -14.79 9.99
C ARG A 47 4.71 -15.90 10.02
N ALA A 48 3.71 -15.81 10.90
CA ALA A 48 2.63 -16.78 11.01
C ALA A 48 1.81 -16.87 9.71
N GLN A 49 1.38 -15.74 9.15
CA GLN A 49 0.66 -15.72 7.87
C GLN A 49 1.51 -16.33 6.74
N ARG A 50 2.83 -16.10 6.72
CA ARG A 50 3.73 -16.71 5.72
C ARG A 50 4.01 -18.19 5.93
N LEU A 51 3.79 -18.73 7.12
CA LEU A 51 3.90 -20.16 7.40
C LEU A 51 2.63 -20.91 6.98
N VAL A 52 1.48 -20.27 7.10
CA VAL A 52 0.17 -20.91 6.84
C VAL A 52 -0.30 -20.67 5.39
N THR A 53 0.01 -19.51 4.81
CA THR A 53 -0.34 -19.21 3.42
C THR A 53 0.80 -19.59 2.50
N ASP A 54 0.54 -20.47 1.52
CA ASP A 54 1.50 -20.76 0.46
C ASP A 54 1.99 -19.44 -0.18
N ARG A 55 3.31 -19.29 -0.30
CA ARG A 55 3.95 -18.11 -0.88
C ARG A 55 3.53 -17.88 -2.33
N LYS A 56 3.08 -18.92 -3.03
CA LYS A 56 2.54 -18.87 -4.39
C LYS A 56 1.01 -18.89 -4.44
N ALA A 57 0.31 -18.97 -3.30
CA ALA A 57 -1.14 -18.88 -3.29
C ALA A 57 -1.57 -17.52 -3.84
N LEU A 58 -2.33 -17.59 -4.93
CA LEU A 58 -2.94 -16.44 -5.55
C LEU A 58 -4.05 -15.91 -4.64
N ALA A 59 -4.13 -14.58 -4.53
CA ALA A 59 -5.34 -13.91 -4.08
C ALA A 59 -6.52 -14.33 -4.97
N ARG A 60 -7.70 -14.44 -4.35
CA ARG A 60 -8.91 -14.89 -5.01
C ARG A 60 -9.21 -14.02 -6.23
N GLU A 61 -9.44 -14.70 -7.35
CA GLU A 61 -9.97 -14.07 -8.56
C GLU A 61 -11.47 -14.27 -8.69
N PHE A 62 -12.10 -13.32 -9.37
CA PHE A 62 -13.55 -13.24 -9.51
C PHE A 62 -13.95 -13.32 -10.98
N PRO A 63 -15.16 -13.83 -11.28
CA PRO A 63 -15.67 -13.81 -12.65
C PRO A 63 -15.98 -12.38 -13.11
N PRO A 64 -15.99 -12.09 -14.42
CA PRO A 64 -16.36 -10.77 -14.95
C PRO A 64 -17.71 -10.24 -14.46
N ALA A 65 -18.68 -11.11 -14.23
CA ALA A 65 -20.00 -10.74 -13.71
C ALA A 65 -19.97 -10.19 -12.27
N ALA A 66 -18.87 -10.37 -11.53
CA ALA A 66 -18.69 -9.83 -10.18
C ALA A 66 -17.97 -8.49 -10.15
N ILE A 67 -17.57 -7.93 -11.30
CA ILE A 67 -16.96 -6.59 -11.37
C ILE A 67 -17.96 -5.58 -10.81
N SER A 68 -17.51 -4.73 -9.89
CA SER A 68 -18.35 -3.71 -9.28
C SER A 68 -18.82 -2.70 -10.32
N ALA A 69 -20.09 -2.34 -10.29
CA ALA A 69 -20.66 -1.34 -11.20
C ALA A 69 -19.98 0.03 -11.06
N ASP A 70 -19.64 0.39 -9.82
CA ASP A 70 -18.77 1.50 -9.48
C ASP A 70 -17.60 0.99 -8.64
N PHE A 71 -16.38 1.34 -9.05
CA PHE A 71 -15.18 1.06 -8.27
C PHE A 71 -14.79 2.36 -7.57
N LYS A 72 -15.05 2.44 -6.26
CA LYS A 72 -14.88 3.68 -5.50
C LYS A 72 -13.42 4.18 -5.56
N PRO A 73 -13.14 5.39 -6.06
CA PRO A 73 -11.81 5.99 -5.91
C PRO A 73 -11.60 6.41 -4.45
N ASN A 74 -10.37 6.27 -3.95
CA ASN A 74 -10.00 6.60 -2.57
C ASN A 74 -8.67 7.36 -2.50
N GLY A 75 -8.47 8.19 -1.47
CA GLY A 75 -7.31 9.09 -1.37
C GLY A 75 -7.35 10.20 -2.44
N SER A 76 -6.18 10.63 -2.91
CA SER A 76 -6.08 11.65 -3.97
C SER A 76 -6.68 11.16 -5.29
N VAL A 77 -7.62 11.88 -5.90
CA VAL A 77 -8.25 11.51 -7.18
C VAL A 77 -7.77 12.34 -8.38
N ASP A 78 -6.98 13.38 -8.10
CA ASP A 78 -6.40 14.28 -9.09
C ASP A 78 -5.17 14.95 -8.48
N PRO A 79 -3.95 14.43 -8.70
CA PRO A 79 -2.73 15.00 -8.13
C PRO A 79 -2.50 16.44 -8.60
N ASP A 80 -2.10 17.30 -7.67
CA ASP A 80 -1.77 18.71 -7.94
C ASP A 80 -0.29 18.95 -8.29
N ASP A 81 0.53 17.90 -8.27
CA ASP A 81 1.94 17.95 -8.64
C ASP A 81 2.16 18.51 -10.06
N PRO A 82 2.95 19.58 -10.24
CA PRO A 82 3.17 20.21 -11.54
C PRO A 82 3.79 19.27 -12.59
N ALA A 83 4.71 18.39 -12.19
CA ALA A 83 5.37 17.47 -13.14
C ALA A 83 4.38 16.41 -13.65
N TYR A 84 3.57 15.85 -12.75
CA TYR A 84 2.48 14.95 -13.10
C TYR A 84 1.45 15.61 -14.02
N ARG A 85 1.06 16.86 -13.72
CA ARG A 85 0.14 17.63 -14.58
C ARG A 85 0.71 17.88 -15.98
N ALA A 86 2.01 18.14 -16.09
CA ALA A 86 2.68 18.27 -17.39
C ALA A 86 2.63 16.96 -18.18
N HIS A 87 2.88 15.81 -17.52
CA HIS A 87 2.73 14.50 -18.15
C HIS A 87 1.29 14.24 -18.58
N LEU A 88 0.31 14.50 -17.71
CA LEU A 88 -1.11 14.31 -18.01
C LEU A 88 -1.56 15.14 -19.22
N ALA A 89 -1.13 16.41 -19.30
CA ALA A 89 -1.45 17.32 -20.40
C ALA A 89 -0.94 16.80 -21.76
N ASN A 90 0.17 16.06 -21.78
CA ASN A 90 0.72 15.42 -22.98
C ASN A 90 0.38 13.92 -23.08
N GLY A 91 -0.70 13.46 -22.43
CA GLY A 91 -1.16 12.07 -22.51
C GLY A 91 -0.13 11.04 -22.02
N PHE A 92 0.74 11.43 -21.07
CA PHE A 92 1.85 10.65 -20.52
C PHE A 92 2.92 10.25 -21.54
N ALA A 93 3.03 10.94 -22.68
CA ALA A 93 4.05 10.64 -23.69
C ALA A 93 5.50 10.77 -23.14
N ASP A 94 5.72 11.76 -22.28
CA ASP A 94 7.02 12.03 -21.66
C ASP A 94 7.19 11.35 -20.29
N TRP A 95 6.16 10.67 -19.80
CA TRP A 95 6.24 9.96 -18.52
C TRP A 95 7.21 8.79 -18.63
N ARG A 96 8.03 8.60 -17.61
CA ARG A 96 8.98 7.49 -17.49
C ARG A 96 8.89 6.88 -16.10
N LEU A 97 8.79 5.55 -16.03
CA LEU A 97 8.98 4.79 -14.81
C LEU A 97 10.47 4.66 -14.53
N VAL A 98 10.95 5.31 -13.48
CA VAL A 98 12.33 5.13 -13.01
C VAL A 98 12.40 3.89 -12.11
N ILE A 99 13.40 3.03 -12.29
CA ILE A 99 13.71 1.92 -11.39
C ILE A 99 15.19 2.04 -11.01
N ASP A 100 15.49 2.30 -9.75
CA ASP A 100 16.84 2.59 -9.28
C ASP A 100 17.10 2.10 -7.82
N GLY A 101 18.10 2.69 -7.16
CA GLY A 101 18.56 2.29 -5.83
C GLY A 101 19.52 1.09 -5.92
N LEU A 102 19.23 0.04 -5.15
CA LEU A 102 20.00 -1.20 -5.09
C LEU A 102 19.75 -2.12 -6.29
N VAL A 103 20.08 -1.62 -7.49
CA VAL A 103 20.00 -2.35 -8.77
C VAL A 103 21.33 -2.29 -9.52
N GLU A 104 21.60 -3.27 -10.38
CA GLU A 104 22.78 -3.28 -11.25
C GLU A 104 22.59 -2.41 -12.49
N ARG A 105 21.36 -2.32 -12.99
CA ARG A 105 21.00 -1.57 -14.20
C ARG A 105 19.78 -0.70 -13.91
N PRO A 106 19.98 0.58 -13.53
CA PRO A 106 18.88 1.52 -13.42
C PRO A 106 18.11 1.61 -14.75
N LEU A 107 16.78 1.65 -14.67
CA LEU A 107 15.88 1.70 -15.84
C LEU A 107 15.06 2.99 -15.83
N ALA A 108 14.69 3.47 -17.02
CA ALA A 108 13.75 4.57 -17.22
C ALA A 108 12.81 4.20 -18.37
N LEU A 109 11.69 3.54 -18.06
CA LEU A 109 10.80 2.96 -19.07
C LEU A 109 9.67 3.94 -19.43
N SER A 110 9.47 4.21 -20.71
CA SER A 110 8.24 4.85 -21.21
C SER A 110 7.00 4.01 -20.91
N LEU A 111 5.83 4.65 -20.95
CA LEU A 111 4.56 3.94 -20.80
C LEU A 111 4.38 2.85 -21.89
N ALA A 112 4.89 3.09 -23.10
CA ALA A 112 4.87 2.12 -24.18
C ALA A 112 5.77 0.91 -23.89
N GLU A 113 7.01 1.15 -23.43
CA GLU A 113 7.94 0.08 -23.05
C GLU A 113 7.40 -0.72 -21.87
N LEU A 114 6.80 -0.06 -20.87
CA LEU A 114 6.16 -0.76 -19.75
C LEU A 114 5.01 -1.66 -20.21
N ARG A 115 4.20 -1.22 -21.18
CA ARG A 115 3.12 -2.03 -21.76
C ARG A 115 3.62 -3.23 -22.54
N ALA A 116 4.83 -3.17 -23.10
CA ALA A 116 5.47 -4.27 -23.82
C ALA A 116 6.05 -5.37 -22.89
N GLN A 117 6.11 -5.12 -21.58
CA GLN A 117 6.62 -6.07 -20.60
C GLN A 117 5.67 -7.25 -20.38
N PRO A 118 6.18 -8.39 -19.85
CA PRO A 118 5.34 -9.51 -19.44
C PRO A 118 4.19 -9.03 -18.54
N SER A 119 2.97 -9.10 -19.05
CA SER A 119 1.79 -8.55 -18.40
C SER A 119 0.89 -9.64 -17.82
N ARG A 120 -0.02 -9.22 -16.94
CA ARG A 120 -1.06 -10.07 -16.38
C ARG A 120 -2.36 -9.28 -16.32
N THR A 121 -3.45 -9.96 -16.63
CA THR A 121 -4.81 -9.47 -16.41
C THR A 121 -5.44 -10.25 -15.26
N GLN A 122 -6.11 -9.55 -14.35
CA GLN A 122 -6.68 -10.16 -13.14
C GLN A 122 -7.94 -9.44 -12.68
N ILE A 123 -8.93 -10.20 -12.22
CA ILE A 123 -10.15 -9.64 -11.63
C ILE A 123 -10.09 -9.90 -10.14
N THR A 124 -9.78 -8.87 -9.38
CA THR A 124 -9.45 -8.96 -7.96
C THR A 124 -10.24 -7.97 -7.15
N ARG A 125 -10.43 -8.29 -5.86
CA ARG A 125 -11.10 -7.41 -4.91
C ARG A 125 -10.07 -6.51 -4.24
N HIS A 126 -10.39 -5.23 -4.15
CA HIS A 126 -9.69 -4.26 -3.33
C HIS A 126 -10.44 -4.13 -2.01
N ASP A 127 -9.76 -4.44 -0.91
CA ASP A 127 -10.32 -4.38 0.44
C ASP A 127 -9.76 -3.15 1.16
N CYS A 128 -10.61 -2.15 1.42
CA CYS A 128 -10.21 -0.90 2.04
C CYS A 128 -10.33 -0.99 3.57
N VAL A 129 -9.38 -0.37 4.28
CA VAL A 129 -9.39 -0.24 5.74
C VAL A 129 -10.62 0.51 6.27
N GLU A 130 -11.25 1.35 5.43
CA GLU A 130 -12.49 2.07 5.76
C GLU A 130 -13.75 1.19 5.76
N GLY A 131 -13.62 -0.13 5.59
CA GLY A 131 -14.71 -1.09 5.72
C GLY A 131 -15.53 -1.34 4.45
N TRP A 132 -15.00 -0.97 3.29
CA TRP A 132 -15.64 -1.22 1.99
C TRP A 132 -14.71 -2.02 1.06
N SER A 133 -15.30 -2.69 0.06
CA SER A 133 -14.54 -3.41 -0.96
C SER A 133 -15.10 -3.17 -2.36
N SER A 134 -14.26 -3.31 -3.38
CA SER A 134 -14.66 -3.20 -4.79
C SER A 134 -13.88 -4.16 -5.66
N ILE A 135 -14.52 -4.76 -6.65
CA ILE A 135 -13.92 -5.72 -7.57
C ILE A 135 -13.65 -5.02 -8.90
N GLY A 136 -12.41 -5.10 -9.37
CA GLY A 136 -11.98 -4.50 -10.64
C GLY A 136 -11.16 -5.47 -11.46
N LYS A 137 -11.20 -5.31 -12.78
CA LYS A 137 -10.30 -5.99 -13.71
C LYS A 137 -9.09 -5.11 -13.96
N TRP A 138 -7.90 -5.61 -13.65
CA TRP A 138 -6.64 -4.87 -13.77
C TRP A 138 -5.74 -5.54 -14.78
N THR A 139 -5.08 -4.75 -15.63
CA THR A 139 -4.03 -5.25 -16.53
C THR A 139 -2.77 -4.41 -16.37
N GLY A 140 -1.63 -5.07 -16.24
CA GLY A 140 -0.37 -4.41 -15.93
C GLY A 140 0.85 -5.28 -16.17
N ALA A 141 2.02 -4.64 -16.19
CA ALA A 141 3.31 -5.33 -16.20
C ALA A 141 3.54 -6.03 -14.86
N ARG A 142 4.02 -7.27 -14.88
CA ARG A 142 4.39 -8.00 -13.66
C ARG A 142 5.63 -7.38 -13.04
N LEU A 143 5.61 -7.15 -11.73
CA LEU A 143 6.68 -6.46 -11.03
C LEU A 143 7.98 -7.28 -10.98
N GLY A 144 7.91 -8.57 -10.61
CA GLY A 144 9.11 -9.45 -10.56
C GLY A 144 9.98 -9.41 -11.83
N PRO A 145 9.43 -9.67 -13.04
CA PRO A 145 10.20 -9.59 -14.29
C PRO A 145 10.84 -8.23 -14.60
N LEU A 146 10.26 -7.12 -14.12
CA LEU A 146 10.87 -5.79 -14.23
C LEU A 146 12.08 -5.66 -13.30
N LEU A 147 11.96 -6.17 -12.08
CA LEU A 147 13.05 -6.18 -11.10
C LEU A 147 14.19 -7.09 -11.55
N ASP A 148 13.89 -8.21 -12.21
CA ASP A 148 14.89 -9.09 -12.83
C ASP A 148 15.68 -8.35 -13.91
N GLN A 149 15.01 -7.53 -14.73
CA GLN A 149 15.67 -6.72 -15.77
C GLN A 149 16.61 -5.68 -15.16
N ALA A 150 16.18 -4.99 -14.09
CA ALA A 150 17.02 -4.05 -13.36
C ALA A 150 18.18 -4.74 -12.63
N GLY A 151 17.99 -6.01 -12.22
CA GLY A 151 18.97 -6.82 -11.52
C GLY A 151 19.19 -6.32 -10.10
N LEU A 152 18.36 -6.76 -9.14
CA LEU A 152 18.50 -6.37 -7.74
C LEU A 152 19.86 -6.77 -7.15
N LYS A 153 20.48 -5.86 -6.38
CA LYS A 153 21.70 -6.15 -5.62
C LYS A 153 21.39 -7.12 -4.47
N PRO A 154 22.39 -7.91 -3.99
CA PRO A 154 22.16 -8.94 -2.97
C PRO A 154 21.59 -8.42 -1.64
N ASN A 155 21.81 -7.15 -1.30
CA ASN A 155 21.30 -6.53 -0.08
C ASN A 155 19.94 -5.83 -0.26
N ALA A 156 19.36 -5.81 -1.47
CA ALA A 156 18.02 -5.29 -1.66
C ALA A 156 16.98 -6.14 -0.91
N ARG A 157 16.06 -5.48 -0.20
CA ARG A 157 15.05 -6.13 0.65
C ARG A 157 13.63 -5.64 0.39
N TYR A 158 13.50 -4.39 -0.04
CA TYR A 158 12.22 -3.74 -0.24
C TYR A 158 12.21 -2.95 -1.55
N ILE A 159 11.03 -2.76 -2.11
CA ILE A 159 10.76 -1.85 -3.22
C ILE A 159 9.90 -0.72 -2.68
N VAL A 160 10.39 0.51 -2.82
CA VAL A 160 9.68 1.73 -2.45
C VAL A 160 9.10 2.36 -3.70
N PHE A 161 7.81 2.69 -3.66
CA PHE A 161 7.06 3.35 -4.72
C PHE A 161 6.88 4.82 -4.37
N HIS A 162 7.55 5.68 -5.13
CA HIS A 162 7.40 7.13 -5.04
C HIS A 162 6.27 7.56 -5.97
N CYS A 163 5.31 8.30 -5.43
CA CYS A 163 4.07 8.65 -6.11
C CYS A 163 3.99 10.16 -6.36
N ALA A 164 3.19 10.57 -7.34
CA ALA A 164 3.01 11.98 -7.64
C ALA A 164 2.04 12.72 -6.70
N ASP A 165 1.20 12.02 -5.93
CA ASP A 165 0.22 12.65 -5.06
C ASP A 165 0.77 13.04 -3.68
N SER A 166 0.39 14.21 -3.21
CA SER A 166 0.56 14.63 -1.82
C SER A 166 -0.77 14.50 -1.09
N LEU A 167 -0.77 13.88 0.09
CA LEU A 167 -1.98 13.72 0.91
C LEU A 167 -2.07 14.76 2.03
N GLU A 168 -0.96 15.42 2.33
CA GLU A 168 -0.89 16.55 3.25
C GLU A 168 -0.08 17.68 2.62
N GLN A 169 -0.40 18.92 2.94
CA GLN A 169 0.43 20.06 2.53
C GLN A 169 1.45 20.33 3.63
N THR A 170 2.69 19.93 3.41
CA THR A 170 3.80 20.20 4.33
C THR A 170 4.95 20.89 3.61
N LEU A 171 5.68 21.76 4.32
CA LEU A 171 6.83 22.48 3.77
C LEU A 171 8.07 21.59 3.63
N ASP A 172 8.13 20.49 4.38
CA ASP A 172 9.25 19.55 4.44
C ASP A 172 9.10 18.36 3.48
N GLY A 173 8.02 18.32 2.68
CA GLY A 173 7.72 17.22 1.75
C GLY A 173 7.19 15.94 2.42
N SER A 174 7.03 15.89 3.74
CA SER A 174 6.47 14.72 4.46
C SER A 174 4.98 14.43 4.17
N GLY A 175 4.34 15.32 3.41
CA GLY A 175 3.01 15.12 2.85
C GLY A 175 2.98 14.27 1.57
N GLN A 176 4.11 14.08 0.89
CA GLN A 176 4.18 13.28 -0.34
C GLN A 176 3.87 11.81 -0.05
N TYR A 177 2.96 11.23 -0.81
CA TYR A 177 2.62 9.83 -0.66
C TYR A 177 3.72 8.93 -1.24
N TYR A 178 4.08 7.92 -0.47
CA TYR A 178 4.95 6.83 -0.89
C TYR A 178 4.51 5.55 -0.19
N GLU A 179 4.90 4.41 -0.76
CA GLU A 179 4.57 3.11 -0.23
C GLU A 179 5.73 2.14 -0.41
N SER A 180 5.75 1.03 0.31
CA SER A 180 6.72 -0.04 0.06
C SER A 180 6.15 -1.44 0.28
N ILE A 181 6.81 -2.42 -0.35
CA ILE A 181 6.58 -3.85 -0.15
C ILE A 181 7.93 -4.57 -0.09
N ASP A 182 7.97 -5.77 0.51
CA ASP A 182 9.18 -6.60 0.41
C ASP A 182 9.26 -7.38 -0.90
N LEU A 183 10.41 -8.01 -1.12
CA LEU A 183 10.64 -8.83 -2.31
C LEU A 183 9.71 -10.05 -2.39
N ILE A 184 9.12 -10.54 -1.29
CA ILE A 184 8.17 -11.67 -1.38
C ILE A 184 6.91 -11.20 -2.10
N ASP A 185 6.36 -10.06 -1.70
CA ASP A 185 5.20 -9.47 -2.34
C ASP A 185 5.54 -8.89 -3.72
N ALA A 186 6.74 -8.32 -3.91
CA ALA A 186 7.14 -7.76 -5.20
C ALA A 186 7.26 -8.83 -6.31
N TYR A 187 7.72 -10.04 -5.96
CA TYR A 187 7.82 -11.17 -6.88
C TYR A 187 6.55 -12.03 -6.95
N HIS A 188 5.51 -11.69 -6.18
CA HIS A 188 4.26 -12.42 -6.23
C HIS A 188 3.63 -12.35 -7.64
N PRO A 189 3.08 -13.45 -8.20
CA PRO A 189 2.58 -13.47 -9.57
C PRO A 189 1.47 -12.46 -9.89
N GLN A 190 0.70 -12.01 -8.87
CA GLN A 190 -0.36 -10.99 -8.99
C GLN A 190 0.08 -9.58 -8.62
N SER A 191 1.35 -9.35 -8.30
CA SER A 191 1.89 -8.01 -8.10
C SER A 191 2.21 -7.38 -9.45
N ILE A 192 1.42 -6.38 -9.81
CA ILE A 192 1.48 -5.73 -11.13
C ILE A 192 1.54 -4.21 -11.00
N LEU A 193 2.21 -3.59 -11.96
CA LEU A 193 2.08 -2.17 -12.28
C LEU A 193 0.97 -2.03 -13.33
N ALA A 194 -0.26 -1.80 -12.84
CA ALA A 194 -1.46 -1.72 -13.65
C ALA A 194 -1.53 -0.39 -14.41
N TYR A 195 -1.71 -0.49 -15.73
CA TYR A 195 -1.88 0.65 -16.65
C TYR A 195 -3.27 0.64 -17.33
N ALA A 196 -4.10 -0.36 -17.02
CA ALA A 196 -5.46 -0.48 -17.51
C ALA A 196 -6.38 -1.06 -16.44
N MET A 197 -7.63 -0.60 -16.46
CA MET A 197 -8.70 -0.98 -15.56
C MET A 197 -9.99 -1.19 -16.36
N ASN A 198 -10.68 -2.32 -16.13
CA ASN A 198 -11.93 -2.67 -16.80
C ASN A 198 -11.86 -2.48 -18.32
N ASP A 199 -10.81 -3.05 -18.92
CA ASP A 199 -10.52 -3.05 -20.36
C ASP A 199 -10.30 -1.68 -21.00
N ARG A 200 -10.09 -0.64 -20.18
CA ARG A 200 -9.81 0.73 -20.60
C ARG A 200 -8.49 1.23 -20.01
N PRO A 201 -7.85 2.25 -20.61
CA PRO A 201 -6.74 2.94 -19.97
C PRO A 201 -7.10 3.35 -18.55
N LEU A 202 -6.14 3.24 -17.63
CA LEU A 202 -6.36 3.55 -16.22
C LEU A 202 -6.83 5.02 -16.07
N PRO A 203 -7.99 5.29 -15.45
CA PRO A 203 -8.44 6.66 -15.19
C PRO A 203 -7.56 7.37 -14.16
N VAL A 204 -7.46 8.70 -14.24
CA VAL A 204 -6.67 9.52 -13.29
C VAL A 204 -7.11 9.24 -11.85
N ALA A 205 -8.41 9.26 -11.55
CA ALA A 205 -8.93 8.98 -10.20
C ALA A 205 -8.48 7.62 -9.61
N HIS A 206 -8.07 6.68 -10.45
CA HIS A 206 -7.58 5.35 -10.05
C HIS A 206 -6.07 5.19 -10.13
N GLY A 207 -5.32 6.26 -10.41
CA GLY A 207 -3.86 6.27 -10.37
C GLY A 207 -3.19 6.21 -11.74
N ALA A 208 -3.76 6.82 -12.78
CA ALA A 208 -3.10 6.94 -14.08
C ALA A 208 -1.67 7.55 -13.94
N PRO A 209 -0.74 7.27 -14.86
CA PRO A 209 -0.85 6.28 -15.92
C PRO A 209 -0.63 4.85 -15.40
N VAL A 210 -0.07 4.71 -14.19
CA VAL A 210 0.34 3.45 -13.58
C VAL A 210 0.09 3.46 -12.09
N ARG A 211 -0.51 2.38 -11.59
CA ARG A 211 -0.65 2.11 -10.15
C ARG A 211 -0.07 0.75 -9.78
N LEU A 212 0.33 0.61 -8.52
CA LEU A 212 0.59 -0.70 -7.93
C LEU A 212 -0.74 -1.43 -7.64
N ARG A 213 -0.73 -2.73 -7.92
CA ARG A 213 -1.68 -3.71 -7.41
C ARG A 213 -0.91 -4.80 -6.68
N VAL A 214 -1.15 -4.95 -5.38
CA VAL A 214 -0.54 -5.98 -4.51
C VAL A 214 -1.66 -6.73 -3.79
N GLU A 215 -2.19 -7.74 -4.46
CA GLU A 215 -3.52 -8.30 -4.17
C GLU A 215 -3.65 -9.08 -2.86
N ARG A 216 -2.53 -9.29 -2.16
CA ARG A 216 -2.49 -9.92 -0.84
C ARG A 216 -2.41 -8.91 0.30
N GLN A 217 -2.56 -7.62 0.02
CA GLN A 217 -2.53 -6.57 1.03
C GLN A 217 -3.73 -5.62 0.94
N LEU A 218 -4.04 -4.96 2.06
CA LEU A 218 -5.10 -3.95 2.17
C LEU A 218 -4.88 -2.75 1.24
N GLY A 219 -5.98 -2.05 0.96
CA GLY A 219 -6.06 -1.07 -0.10
C GLY A 219 -5.09 0.12 -0.01
N TYR A 220 -4.68 0.51 1.21
CA TYR A 220 -3.72 1.61 1.38
C TYR A 220 -2.32 1.25 0.89
N LYS A 221 -1.99 -0.03 0.72
CA LYS A 221 -0.72 -0.49 0.15
C LYS A 221 -0.67 -0.44 -1.38
N HIS A 222 -1.80 -0.16 -2.04
CA HIS A 222 -1.90 -0.17 -3.50
C HIS A 222 -1.62 1.23 -4.04
N ALA A 223 -0.35 1.61 -4.06
CA ALA A 223 0.12 2.92 -4.50
C ALA A 223 -0.44 3.38 -5.85
N LYS A 224 -0.75 4.67 -5.99
CA LYS A 224 -1.28 5.30 -7.21
C LYS A 224 -0.28 6.30 -7.76
N TYR A 225 -0.41 6.66 -9.04
CA TYR A 225 0.43 7.70 -9.66
C TYR A 225 1.92 7.41 -9.51
N VAL A 226 2.30 6.14 -9.68
CA VAL A 226 3.67 5.68 -9.42
C VAL A 226 4.61 6.34 -10.42
N MET A 227 5.69 6.94 -9.92
CA MET A 227 6.70 7.65 -10.73
C MET A 227 8.06 6.95 -10.71
N ARG A 228 8.44 6.38 -9.55
CA ARG A 228 9.74 5.76 -9.35
C ARG A 228 9.64 4.57 -8.41
N LEU A 229 10.38 3.51 -8.72
CA LEU A 229 10.62 2.36 -7.87
C LEU A 229 12.07 2.41 -7.39
N GLU A 230 12.27 2.37 -6.09
CA GLU A 230 13.60 2.38 -5.49
C GLU A 230 13.82 1.09 -4.70
N ALA A 231 14.82 0.31 -5.08
CA ALA A 231 15.23 -0.86 -4.34
C ALA A 231 16.09 -0.45 -3.13
N VAL A 232 15.70 -0.87 -1.93
CA VAL A 232 16.37 -0.46 -0.68
C VAL A 232 16.61 -1.63 0.26
N GLU A 233 17.58 -1.47 1.15
CA GLU A 233 17.91 -2.44 2.20
C GLU A 233 17.03 -2.25 3.44
N ASP A 234 16.76 -0.99 3.79
CA ASP A 234 15.89 -0.57 4.89
C ASP A 234 15.24 0.79 4.59
N PHE A 235 14.48 1.32 5.56
CA PHE A 235 13.71 2.55 5.41
C PHE A 235 14.32 3.75 6.15
N ALA A 236 15.46 3.62 6.82
CA ALA A 236 15.97 4.62 7.77
C ALA A 236 16.12 6.03 7.16
N HIS A 237 16.28 6.10 5.84
CA HIS A 237 16.49 7.34 5.09
C HIS A 237 15.26 7.80 4.29
N ILE A 238 14.11 7.15 4.45
CA ILE A 238 12.90 7.37 3.66
C ILE A 238 11.74 7.76 4.57
N GLY A 239 11.10 8.89 4.26
CA GLY A 239 9.97 9.40 5.05
C GLY A 239 10.35 9.52 6.54
N ARG A 240 9.53 8.94 7.41
CA ARG A 240 9.79 8.85 8.87
C ARG A 240 10.37 7.49 9.29
N GLY A 241 10.91 6.73 8.34
CA GLY A 241 11.62 5.49 8.61
C GLY A 241 10.73 4.28 8.88
N LYS A 242 9.42 4.35 8.59
CA LYS A 242 8.48 3.25 8.86
C LYS A 242 7.99 2.52 7.61
N GLY A 243 8.45 2.91 6.42
CA GLY A 243 8.27 2.14 5.20
C GLY A 243 7.00 2.46 4.40
N GLY A 244 6.32 3.57 4.68
CA GLY A 244 5.21 4.06 3.88
C GLY A 244 4.53 5.26 4.53
N PHE A 245 3.74 6.00 3.76
CA PHE A 245 3.09 7.22 4.24
C PHE A 245 2.13 6.96 5.41
N TRP A 246 1.36 5.88 5.35
CA TRP A 246 0.39 5.54 6.39
C TRP A 246 1.07 4.90 7.61
N GLU A 247 2.13 4.14 7.38
CA GLU A 247 2.97 3.52 8.39
C GLU A 247 3.67 4.57 9.22
N ASP A 248 4.17 5.63 8.56
CA ASP A 248 4.71 6.82 9.21
C ASP A 248 3.70 7.45 10.20
N ARG A 249 2.40 7.25 9.95
CA ARG A 249 1.23 7.68 10.73
C ARG A 249 0.62 6.60 11.63
N GLY A 250 1.29 5.45 11.76
CA GLY A 250 0.93 4.40 12.72
C GLY A 250 0.14 3.22 12.17
N TYR A 251 -0.02 3.12 10.85
CA TYR A 251 -0.56 1.91 10.22
C TYR A 251 0.48 0.79 10.26
N GLU A 252 0.02 -0.46 10.13
CA GLU A 252 0.89 -1.63 10.01
C GLU A 252 1.65 -1.58 8.68
N TRP A 253 2.92 -1.99 8.66
CA TRP A 253 3.68 -2.01 7.40
C TRP A 253 3.31 -3.20 6.54
N TYR A 254 3.07 -4.35 7.15
CA TYR A 254 2.58 -5.54 6.47
C TYR A 254 1.07 -5.71 6.69
N ALA A 255 0.29 -5.28 5.70
CA ALA A 255 -1.17 -5.25 5.75
C ALA A 255 -1.81 -6.48 5.08
N GLY A 256 -1.27 -7.66 5.34
CA GLY A 256 -1.63 -8.89 4.63
C GLY A 256 -3.07 -9.37 4.89
N ILE A 257 -3.76 -9.84 3.85
CA ILE A 257 -5.11 -10.46 3.92
C ILE A 257 -5.14 -11.89 3.39
#